data_AF-A0A089M053-F1
#
_entry.id   AF-A0A089M053-F1
#
_cell.length_a   1.000
_cell.length_b   1.000
_cell.length_c   1.000
_cell.angle_alpha   90.00
_cell.angle_beta   90.00
_cell.angle_gamma   90.00
#
_symmetry.space_group_name_H-M   'P 1'
#
loop_
_entity.id
_entity.type
_entity.pdbx_description
1 polymer ?
#
loop_
_entity_poly.entity_id
_entity_poly.type
_entity_poly.pdbx_seq_one_letter_code
_entity_poly.pdbx_strand_id
1 'polypeptide(L)'
;MKNKAVLTFAIFLSLIILPVAIWPHGSKKQAGTGYAAYRIVAHAMGGIDGHPYTNAFEAFVANYEKGTRLFETDLLLTSDERLVARHEWTQNMSKLLNQWDTLPADKREGVPAYADFMDTPILDIYSAMDWDTVLDLLEHYPDAYIVTDIKKSGSKSIMDEFEMLVDATQKRDPALLNRIIPQIYNRPMLEQLNQIYAFPEVIYTLYESPDSDEQVIDFVEQTGVNITMPVSRANKNFISKLKDAGARVYVHTLNEPDDIGKLYRLGADGFYSDFISEDELEKSGALRRISWGFGG
;
A
#
# COMPACT_ATOMS: atom_id res chain seq x y z
N MET A 1 67.67 9.58 62.68
CA MET A 1 66.55 10.08 61.85
C MET A 1 65.92 8.91 61.11
N LYS A 2 64.63 8.66 61.40
CA LYS A 2 63.57 7.97 60.62
C LYS A 2 63.96 6.88 59.57
N ASN A 3 63.58 5.62 59.86
CA ASN A 3 62.55 4.80 59.17
C ASN A 3 62.33 5.06 57.65
N LYS A 4 62.23 4.09 56.73
CA LYS A 4 61.51 2.80 56.77
C LYS A 4 61.75 2.00 55.47
N ALA A 5 61.57 0.69 55.57
CA ALA A 5 61.50 -0.30 54.50
C ALA A 5 60.24 -0.20 53.61
N VAL A 6 60.33 -0.72 52.37
CA VAL A 6 59.24 -1.21 51.50
C VAL A 6 59.92 -2.26 50.61
N LEU A 7 59.86 -3.58 50.79
CA LEU A 7 58.77 -4.57 50.89
C LEU A 7 57.83 -4.62 49.68
N THR A 8 58.12 -5.61 48.83
CA THR A 8 57.34 -6.21 47.74
C THR A 8 55.86 -6.41 48.12
N PHE A 9 54.93 -6.02 47.25
CA PHE A 9 53.54 -6.46 47.36
C PHE A 9 52.96 -6.76 45.98
N ALA A 10 52.71 -8.04 45.73
CA ALA A 10 51.90 -8.52 44.62
C ALA A 10 50.44 -8.15 44.88
N ILE A 11 49.79 -7.50 43.92
CA ILE A 11 48.35 -7.26 43.97
C ILE A 11 47.66 -8.32 43.09
N PHE A 12 47.01 -9.27 43.77
CA PHE A 12 45.95 -10.08 43.19
C PHE A 12 44.79 -9.15 42.78
N LEU A 13 44.55 -8.99 41.48
CA LEU A 13 43.30 -8.41 41.00
C LEU A 13 42.28 -9.54 40.86
N SER A 14 41.33 -9.60 41.80
CA SER A 14 40.17 -10.48 41.72
C SER A 14 39.24 -10.03 40.60
N LEU A 15 39.06 -10.90 39.60
CA LEU A 15 38.00 -10.82 38.59
C LEU A 15 36.64 -11.08 39.27
N ILE A 16 35.92 -10.02 39.62
CA ILE A 16 34.48 -10.12 39.90
C ILE A 16 33.77 -9.96 38.55
N ILE A 17 33.47 -11.08 37.91
CA ILE A 17 32.56 -11.13 36.76
C ILE A 17 31.14 -11.06 37.33
N LEU A 18 30.54 -9.87 37.32
CA LEU A 18 29.11 -9.71 37.53
C LEU A 18 28.38 -10.25 36.29
N PRO A 19 27.46 -11.23 36.42
CA PRO A 19 26.65 -11.64 35.29
C PRO A 19 25.69 -10.49 34.95
N VAL A 20 25.94 -9.82 33.83
CA VAL A 20 24.96 -8.93 33.22
C VAL A 20 23.79 -9.81 32.81
N ALA A 21 22.71 -9.76 33.60
CA ALA A 21 21.45 -10.38 33.24
C ALA A 21 20.98 -9.71 31.94
N ILE A 22 21.14 -10.44 30.82
CA ILE A 22 20.58 -10.05 29.53
C ILE A 22 19.06 -10.24 29.66
N TRP A 23 18.38 -9.18 30.08
CA TRP A 23 16.94 -9.06 29.88
C TRP A 23 16.70 -9.12 28.37
N PRO A 24 15.79 -9.98 27.86
CA PRO A 24 15.38 -9.89 26.46
C PRO A 24 14.70 -8.54 26.29
N HIS A 25 15.46 -7.58 25.76
CA HIS A 25 14.90 -6.36 25.23
C HIS A 25 13.94 -6.80 24.13
N GLY A 26 12.64 -6.64 24.38
CA GLY A 26 11.63 -6.75 23.34
C GLY A 26 12.13 -5.92 22.15
N SER A 27 12.24 -6.57 21.00
CA SER A 27 12.73 -5.96 19.78
C SER A 27 11.94 -4.68 19.54
N LYS A 28 12.57 -3.52 19.70
CA LYS A 28 12.01 -2.28 19.19
C LYS A 28 11.92 -2.50 17.68
N LYS A 29 10.69 -2.65 17.15
CA LYS A 29 10.40 -2.75 15.71
C LYS A 29 11.17 -1.61 15.05
N GLN A 30 12.20 -1.95 14.27
CA GLN A 30 12.94 -0.97 13.49
C GLN A 30 11.93 -0.24 12.60
N ALA A 31 11.99 1.09 12.55
CA ALA A 31 11.15 1.84 11.62
C ALA A 31 11.41 1.29 10.20
N GLY A 32 10.33 0.96 9.48
CA GLY A 32 10.45 0.38 8.15
C GLY A 32 11.23 1.30 7.21
N THR A 33 11.96 0.74 6.26
CA THR A 33 12.58 1.46 5.15
C THR A 33 11.78 1.19 3.86
N GLY A 34 11.80 2.12 2.92
CA GLY A 34 11.01 2.01 1.69
C GLY A 34 9.51 2.12 1.95
N TYR A 35 8.68 1.43 1.16
CA TYR A 35 7.21 1.53 1.26
C TYR A 35 6.67 1.21 2.67
N ALA A 36 7.36 0.31 3.40
CA ALA A 36 7.03 -0.09 4.76
C ALA A 36 7.12 1.04 5.81
N ALA A 37 7.74 2.17 5.46
CA ALA A 37 7.83 3.37 6.29
C ALA A 37 6.48 4.12 6.37
N TYR A 38 5.66 4.03 5.34
CA TYR A 38 4.43 4.80 5.19
C TYR A 38 3.21 4.05 5.72
N ARG A 39 2.20 4.81 6.14
CA ARG A 39 0.97 4.30 6.75
C ARG A 39 -0.23 4.50 5.85
N ILE A 40 -0.24 5.53 5.03
CA ILE A 40 -1.32 5.82 4.10
C ILE A 40 -1.02 5.22 2.73
N VAL A 41 -1.98 4.47 2.22
CA VAL A 41 -2.12 4.18 0.78
C VAL A 41 -3.19 5.13 0.24
N ALA A 42 -2.81 6.08 -0.61
CA ALA A 42 -3.78 6.96 -1.26
C ALA A 42 -4.58 6.16 -2.29
N HIS A 43 -5.84 5.88 -1.96
CA HIS A 43 -6.75 5.07 -2.77
C HIS A 43 -7.15 5.81 -4.04
N ALA A 44 -7.04 5.15 -5.19
CA ALA A 44 -7.26 5.73 -6.51
C ALA A 44 -6.50 7.05 -6.72
N MET A 45 -5.21 7.06 -6.37
CA MET A 45 -4.31 8.22 -6.30
C MET A 45 -4.64 9.26 -5.22
N GLY A 46 -5.60 8.95 -4.37
CA GLY A 46 -6.16 9.84 -3.36
C GLY A 46 -7.25 10.74 -3.96
N GLY A 47 -8.01 11.35 -3.07
CA GLY A 47 -9.05 12.29 -3.40
C GLY A 47 -8.49 13.67 -3.70
N ILE A 48 -9.18 14.38 -4.57
CA ILE A 48 -8.87 15.76 -4.95
C ILE A 48 -10.16 16.58 -4.99
N ASP A 49 -10.14 17.77 -4.39
CA ASP A 49 -11.31 18.66 -4.27
C ASP A 49 -12.60 17.98 -3.74
N GLY A 50 -12.43 17.02 -2.82
CA GLY A 50 -13.54 16.27 -2.22
C GLY A 50 -14.07 15.13 -3.10
N HIS A 51 -13.42 14.84 -4.23
CA HIS A 51 -13.78 13.75 -5.13
C HIS A 51 -12.82 12.55 -4.97
N PRO A 52 -13.31 11.36 -4.58
CA PRO A 52 -12.54 10.12 -4.57
C PRO A 52 -12.56 9.43 -5.94
N TYR A 53 -11.83 8.32 -6.09
CA TYR A 53 -11.83 7.43 -7.27
C TYR A 53 -11.34 8.03 -8.59
N THR A 54 -10.79 9.24 -8.55
CA THR A 54 -10.42 9.96 -9.78
C THR A 54 -9.33 9.24 -10.55
N ASN A 55 -8.36 8.58 -9.88
CA ASN A 55 -7.19 8.02 -10.54
C ASN A 55 -6.46 9.06 -11.43
N ALA A 56 -6.55 10.33 -11.06
CA ALA A 56 -6.07 11.45 -11.87
C ALA A 56 -4.62 11.81 -11.54
N PHE A 57 -3.92 12.37 -12.53
CA PHE A 57 -2.55 12.84 -12.36
C PHE A 57 -2.44 13.91 -11.26
N GLU A 58 -3.35 14.88 -11.26
CA GLU A 58 -3.34 15.97 -10.29
C GLU A 58 -3.66 15.47 -8.87
N ALA A 59 -4.45 14.41 -8.75
CA ALA A 59 -4.73 13.78 -7.45
C ALA A 59 -3.46 13.15 -6.87
N PHE A 60 -2.65 12.46 -7.69
CA PHE A 60 -1.34 11.97 -7.28
C PHE A 60 -0.45 13.13 -6.79
N VAL A 61 -0.30 14.18 -7.60
CA VAL A 61 0.61 15.30 -7.29
C VAL A 61 0.18 15.98 -5.98
N ALA A 62 -1.10 16.32 -5.85
CA ALA A 62 -1.62 16.98 -4.66
C ALA A 62 -1.44 16.15 -3.38
N ASN A 63 -1.60 14.82 -3.47
CA ASN A 63 -1.42 13.94 -2.32
C ASN A 63 0.07 13.66 -2.03
N TYR A 64 0.93 13.63 -3.06
CA TYR A 64 2.38 13.55 -2.89
C TYR A 64 2.94 14.76 -2.14
N GLU A 65 2.47 15.97 -2.49
CA GLU A 65 2.83 17.22 -1.79
C GLU A 65 2.42 17.22 -0.31
N LYS A 66 1.42 16.42 0.05
CA LYS A 66 0.97 16.19 1.44
C LYS A 66 1.68 15.00 2.12
N GLY A 67 2.86 14.63 1.63
CA GLY A 67 3.70 13.62 2.27
C GLY A 67 3.34 12.16 1.96
N THR A 68 2.28 11.90 1.18
CA THR A 68 1.96 10.53 0.75
C THR A 68 3.04 10.01 -0.20
N ARG A 69 3.40 8.74 -0.05
CA ARG A 69 4.40 8.06 -0.88
C ARG A 69 3.96 6.70 -1.39
N LEU A 70 2.85 6.16 -0.87
CA LEU A 70 2.26 4.91 -1.33
C LEU A 70 0.88 5.24 -1.89
N PHE A 71 0.69 4.94 -3.17
CA PHE A 71 -0.55 5.22 -3.90
C PHE A 71 -1.08 3.90 -4.44
N GLU A 72 -2.40 3.75 -4.45
CA GLU A 72 -3.05 2.68 -5.19
C GLU A 72 -3.66 3.25 -6.47
N THR A 73 -3.65 2.45 -7.54
CA THR A 73 -4.30 2.79 -8.80
C THR A 73 -5.11 1.62 -9.31
N ASP A 74 -6.36 1.90 -9.66
CA ASP A 74 -7.20 0.97 -10.38
C ASP A 74 -6.76 0.93 -11.84
N LEU A 75 -6.62 -0.26 -12.42
CA LEU A 75 -6.27 -0.42 -13.83
C LEU A 75 -7.32 -1.26 -14.54
N LEU A 76 -7.76 -0.78 -15.71
CA LEU A 76 -8.67 -1.50 -16.60
C LEU A 76 -8.25 -1.33 -18.05
N LEU A 77 -8.70 -2.26 -18.89
CA LEU A 77 -8.57 -2.17 -20.33
C LEU A 77 -9.66 -1.29 -20.95
N THR A 78 -9.25 -0.48 -21.92
CA THR A 78 -10.11 0.18 -22.90
C THR A 78 -10.62 -0.82 -23.93
N SER A 79 -11.57 -0.42 -24.80
CA SER A 79 -12.13 -1.34 -25.82
C SER A 79 -11.11 -1.79 -26.87
N ASP A 80 -10.01 -1.04 -27.02
CA ASP A 80 -8.84 -1.35 -27.85
C ASP A 80 -7.66 -1.90 -27.01
N GLU A 81 -7.95 -2.46 -25.85
CA GLU A 81 -7.03 -3.25 -25.00
C GLU A 81 -5.77 -2.48 -24.53
N ARG A 82 -5.93 -1.21 -24.16
CA ARG A 82 -4.89 -0.38 -23.53
C ARG A 82 -5.19 -0.24 -22.03
N LEU A 83 -4.15 -0.38 -21.19
CA LEU A 83 -4.28 -0.22 -19.74
C LEU A 83 -4.37 1.25 -19.35
N VAL A 84 -5.47 1.61 -18.70
CA VAL A 84 -5.74 2.97 -18.22
C VAL A 84 -6.14 2.97 -16.74
N ALA A 85 -5.87 4.10 -16.06
CA ALA A 85 -6.17 4.27 -14.66
C ALA A 85 -7.66 4.57 -14.46
N ARG A 86 -8.44 3.59 -14.01
CA ARG A 86 -9.91 3.68 -13.93
C ARG A 86 -10.48 2.62 -12.99
N HIS A 87 -11.38 3.03 -12.09
CA HIS A 87 -12.04 2.10 -11.16
C HIS A 87 -13.06 1.15 -11.82
N GLU A 88 -13.96 1.67 -12.67
CA GLU A 88 -14.95 0.86 -13.41
C GLU A 88 -15.56 1.61 -14.62
N TRP A 89 -16.15 0.87 -15.56
CA TRP A 89 -16.81 1.40 -16.76
C TRP A 89 -18.33 1.59 -16.62
N THR A 90 -18.86 1.64 -15.39
CA THR A 90 -20.30 1.82 -15.19
C THR A 90 -20.75 3.23 -15.55
N GLN A 91 -22.00 3.38 -15.98
CA GLN A 91 -22.61 4.69 -16.21
C GLN A 91 -22.55 5.58 -14.96
N ASN A 92 -22.73 5.01 -13.77
CA ASN A 92 -22.69 5.76 -12.52
C ASN A 92 -21.29 6.34 -12.27
N MET A 93 -20.23 5.56 -12.50
CA MET A 93 -18.85 6.05 -12.38
C MET A 93 -18.56 7.16 -13.41
N SER A 94 -18.98 6.98 -14.67
CA SER A 94 -18.81 8.02 -15.69
C SER A 94 -19.58 9.31 -15.38
N LYS A 95 -20.73 9.24 -14.71
CA LYS A 95 -21.45 10.43 -14.23
C LYS A 95 -20.77 11.06 -13.02
N LEU A 96 -20.31 10.25 -12.07
CA LEU A 96 -19.58 10.71 -10.88
C LEU A 96 -18.36 11.54 -11.25
N LEU A 97 -17.66 11.12 -12.30
CA LEU A 97 -16.42 11.76 -12.78
C LEU A 97 -16.66 12.79 -13.90
N ASN A 98 -17.92 13.18 -14.14
CA ASN A 98 -18.35 14.11 -15.18
C ASN A 98 -17.85 13.80 -16.61
N GLN A 99 -17.77 12.51 -16.96
CA GLN A 99 -17.33 12.05 -18.28
C GLN A 99 -18.47 11.51 -19.13
N TRP A 100 -19.64 11.24 -18.54
CA TRP A 100 -20.78 10.68 -19.26
C TRP A 100 -21.27 11.59 -20.38
N ASP A 101 -21.40 12.89 -20.12
CA ASP A 101 -21.93 13.82 -21.11
C ASP A 101 -20.84 14.42 -22.03
N THR A 102 -19.57 14.28 -21.66
CA THR A 102 -18.41 14.72 -22.44
C THR A 102 -18.20 13.85 -23.67
N LEU A 103 -18.48 12.55 -23.58
CA LEU A 103 -18.45 11.65 -24.73
C LEU A 103 -19.69 11.81 -25.63
N PRO A 104 -19.54 11.70 -26.97
CA PRO A 104 -20.66 11.59 -27.91
C PRO A 104 -21.63 10.45 -27.52
N ALA A 105 -22.94 10.64 -27.72
CA ALA A 105 -23.97 9.70 -27.24
C ALA A 105 -23.76 8.24 -27.71
N ASP A 106 -23.26 8.04 -28.92
CA ASP A 106 -22.92 6.75 -29.51
C ASP A 106 -21.67 6.10 -28.89
N LYS A 107 -20.89 6.85 -28.10
CA LYS A 107 -19.70 6.41 -27.37
C LYS A 107 -19.88 6.34 -25.85
N ARG A 108 -21.07 6.70 -25.33
CA ARG A 108 -21.35 6.70 -23.88
C ARG A 108 -21.58 5.30 -23.34
N GLU A 109 -22.07 4.39 -24.17
CA GLU A 109 -22.38 3.03 -23.78
C GLU A 109 -21.18 2.11 -23.97
N GLY A 110 -20.85 1.33 -22.94
CA GLY A 110 -19.75 0.38 -22.98
C GLY A 110 -18.40 0.98 -22.58
N VAL A 111 -17.33 0.29 -22.99
CA VAL A 111 -15.95 0.67 -22.67
C VAL A 111 -15.41 1.60 -23.76
N PRO A 112 -14.94 2.82 -23.44
CA PRO A 112 -14.41 3.74 -24.43
C PRO A 112 -13.11 3.22 -25.05
N ALA A 113 -12.77 3.72 -26.25
CA ALA A 113 -11.45 3.52 -26.83
C ALA A 113 -10.41 4.38 -26.09
N TYR A 114 -9.15 3.98 -26.13
CA TYR A 114 -8.07 4.65 -25.41
C TYR A 114 -7.96 6.14 -25.74
N ALA A 115 -7.99 6.51 -27.02
CA ALA A 115 -7.91 7.90 -27.42
C ALA A 115 -9.08 8.73 -26.87
N ASP A 116 -10.30 8.18 -26.85
CA ASP A 116 -11.47 8.86 -26.31
C ASP A 116 -11.36 9.02 -24.78
N PHE A 117 -10.88 8.00 -24.07
CA PHE A 117 -10.69 8.07 -22.62
C PHE A 117 -9.62 9.10 -22.23
N MET A 118 -8.45 9.05 -22.87
CA MET A 118 -7.34 9.95 -22.55
C MET A 118 -7.62 11.41 -22.92
N ASP A 119 -8.47 11.66 -23.93
CA ASP A 119 -8.90 13.03 -24.33
C ASP A 119 -10.10 13.53 -23.52
N THR A 120 -10.70 12.70 -22.65
CA THR A 120 -11.85 13.09 -21.83
C THR A 120 -11.39 13.46 -20.41
N PRO A 121 -11.39 14.75 -20.03
CA PRO A 121 -10.99 15.16 -18.69
C PRO A 121 -11.88 14.55 -17.61
N ILE A 122 -11.29 14.25 -16.46
CA ILE A 122 -11.98 13.84 -15.25
C ILE A 122 -12.43 15.11 -14.52
N LEU A 123 -13.73 15.22 -14.21
CA LEU A 123 -14.32 16.40 -13.57
C LEU A 123 -13.98 17.70 -14.33
N ASP A 124 -14.00 17.65 -15.66
CA ASP A 124 -13.70 18.74 -16.61
C ASP A 124 -12.26 19.26 -16.63
N ILE A 125 -11.48 19.04 -15.56
CA ILE A 125 -10.19 19.72 -15.36
C ILE A 125 -9.02 18.78 -15.09
N TYR A 126 -9.27 17.54 -14.65
CA TYR A 126 -8.21 16.61 -14.28
C TYR A 126 -7.84 15.68 -15.41
N SER A 127 -6.56 15.35 -15.47
CA SER A 127 -5.99 14.53 -16.52
C SER A 127 -6.19 13.05 -16.21
N ALA A 128 -6.77 12.32 -17.16
CA ALA A 128 -6.78 10.86 -17.14
C ALA A 128 -5.35 10.32 -17.23
N MET A 129 -5.13 9.14 -16.65
CA MET A 129 -3.83 8.47 -16.68
C MET A 129 -3.90 7.12 -17.36
N ASP A 130 -2.78 6.72 -17.93
CA ASP A 130 -2.51 5.37 -18.37
C ASP A 130 -1.27 4.80 -17.67
N TRP A 131 -0.92 3.55 -17.99
CA TRP A 131 0.25 2.94 -17.37
C TRP A 131 1.56 3.68 -17.69
N ASP A 132 1.71 4.23 -18.90
CA ASP A 132 2.90 5.02 -19.25
C ASP A 132 3.01 6.29 -18.38
N THR A 133 1.87 6.94 -18.09
CA THR A 133 1.81 8.08 -17.16
C THR A 133 2.20 7.69 -15.74
N VAL A 134 1.79 6.50 -15.26
CA VAL A 134 2.19 5.98 -13.94
C VAL A 134 3.70 5.74 -13.88
N LEU A 135 4.31 5.24 -14.97
CA LEU A 135 5.76 5.09 -15.06
C LEU A 135 6.49 6.44 -15.06
N ASP A 136 5.98 7.43 -15.79
CA ASP A 136 6.52 8.80 -15.78
C ASP A 136 6.49 9.40 -14.36
N LEU A 137 5.40 9.17 -13.60
CA LEU A 137 5.31 9.55 -12.19
C LEU A 137 6.38 8.84 -11.35
N LEU A 138 6.54 7.53 -11.49
CA LEU A 138 7.58 6.81 -10.75
C LEU A 138 8.98 7.33 -11.09
N GLU A 139 9.29 7.63 -12.35
CA GLU A 139 10.59 8.22 -12.75
C GLU A 139 10.81 9.60 -12.12
N HIS A 140 9.78 10.44 -12.06
CA HIS A 140 9.87 11.81 -11.52
C HIS A 140 9.88 11.86 -9.98
N TYR A 141 9.19 10.92 -9.33
CA TYR A 141 9.02 10.85 -7.88
C TYR A 141 9.68 9.57 -7.33
N PRO A 142 11.01 9.59 -7.06
CA PRO A 142 11.81 8.38 -6.81
C PRO A 142 11.49 7.67 -5.49
N ASP A 143 10.81 8.34 -4.57
CA ASP A 143 10.36 7.81 -3.29
C ASP A 143 8.87 7.44 -3.27
N ALA A 144 8.18 7.53 -4.41
CA ALA A 144 6.82 7.05 -4.59
C ALA A 144 6.79 5.55 -4.95
N TYR A 145 5.71 4.89 -4.49
CA TYR A 145 5.40 3.48 -4.67
C TYR A 145 3.95 3.34 -5.15
N ILE A 146 3.70 2.37 -6.04
CA ILE A 146 2.39 2.08 -6.60
C ILE A 146 1.92 0.70 -6.17
N VAL A 147 0.74 0.63 -5.56
CA VAL A 147 -0.05 -0.58 -5.39
C VAL A 147 -1.00 -0.68 -6.58
N THR A 148 -1.09 -1.85 -7.22
CA THR A 148 -2.00 -2.01 -8.38
C THR A 148 -3.28 -2.73 -7.98
N ASP A 149 -4.45 -2.17 -8.30
CA ASP A 149 -5.76 -2.84 -8.22
C ASP A 149 -6.21 -3.19 -9.65
N ILE A 150 -5.80 -4.37 -10.13
CA ILE A 150 -6.18 -4.87 -11.46
C ILE A 150 -7.40 -5.77 -11.30
N LYS A 151 -8.55 -5.30 -11.78
CA LYS A 151 -9.79 -6.06 -11.80
C LYS A 151 -9.98 -6.66 -13.19
N LYS A 152 -10.56 -7.86 -13.27
CA LYS A 152 -10.82 -8.50 -14.56
C LYS A 152 -11.63 -7.56 -15.45
N SER A 153 -11.05 -7.16 -16.57
CA SER A 153 -11.65 -6.20 -17.50
C SER A 153 -11.45 -6.65 -18.94
N GLY A 154 -12.38 -6.27 -19.82
CA GLY A 154 -12.31 -6.65 -21.23
C GLY A 154 -12.30 -8.17 -21.49
N SER A 155 -11.59 -8.56 -22.55
CA SER A 155 -11.45 -9.94 -23.04
C SER A 155 -10.32 -10.71 -22.35
N LYS A 156 -9.34 -10.00 -21.80
CA LYS A 156 -8.09 -10.55 -21.28
C LYS A 156 -8.25 -11.10 -19.86
N SER A 157 -7.31 -11.95 -19.47
CA SER A 157 -7.14 -12.34 -18.08
C SER A 157 -6.33 -11.29 -17.33
N ILE A 158 -6.46 -11.26 -16.00
CA ILE A 158 -5.65 -10.40 -15.13
C ILE A 158 -4.15 -10.68 -15.32
N MET A 159 -3.76 -11.92 -15.67
CA MET A 159 -2.36 -12.25 -15.93
C MET A 159 -1.84 -11.62 -17.23
N ASP A 160 -2.66 -11.56 -18.28
CA ASP A 160 -2.27 -10.85 -19.51
C ASP A 160 -2.09 -9.34 -19.24
N GLU A 161 -2.90 -8.76 -18.35
CA GLU A 161 -2.76 -7.37 -17.91
C GLU A 161 -1.46 -7.15 -17.11
N PHE A 162 -1.09 -8.09 -16.22
CA PHE A 162 0.21 -8.07 -15.55
C PHE A 162 1.39 -8.25 -16.51
N GLU A 163 1.29 -9.13 -17.52
CA GLU A 163 2.31 -9.26 -18.56
C GLU A 163 2.51 -7.95 -19.30
N MET A 164 1.43 -7.29 -19.74
CA MET A 164 1.49 -5.97 -20.38
C MET A 164 2.17 -4.92 -19.50
N LEU A 165 1.81 -4.87 -18.22
CA LEU A 165 2.38 -3.96 -17.23
C LEU A 165 3.88 -4.20 -17.05
N VAL A 166 4.29 -5.45 -16.83
CA VAL A 166 5.70 -5.83 -16.64
C VAL A 166 6.50 -5.54 -17.90
N ASP A 167 6.01 -5.92 -19.07
CA ASP A 167 6.66 -5.66 -20.35
C ASP A 167 6.92 -4.17 -20.59
N ALA A 168 5.90 -3.34 -20.36
CA ALA A 168 6.02 -1.89 -20.52
C ALA A 168 7.05 -1.32 -19.52
N THR A 169 7.01 -1.78 -18.27
CA THR A 169 7.93 -1.34 -17.22
C THR A 169 9.37 -1.76 -17.52
N GLN A 170 9.60 -2.99 -17.96
CA GLN A 170 10.93 -3.48 -18.34
C GLN A 170 11.51 -2.74 -19.55
N LYS A 171 10.65 -2.38 -20.53
CA LYS A 171 11.06 -1.59 -21.70
C LYS A 171 11.42 -0.16 -21.32
N ARG A 172 10.75 0.41 -20.30
CA ARG A 172 11.00 1.77 -19.80
C ARG A 172 12.23 1.81 -18.89
N ASP A 173 12.15 1.19 -17.72
CA ASP A 173 13.22 1.02 -16.75
C ASP A 173 12.88 -0.15 -15.79
N PRO A 174 13.60 -1.28 -15.86
CA PRO A 174 13.38 -2.42 -14.98
C PRO A 174 13.48 -2.10 -13.48
N ALA A 175 14.20 -1.05 -13.08
CA ALA A 175 14.34 -0.68 -11.68
C ALA A 175 13.01 -0.20 -11.06
N LEU A 176 12.06 0.27 -11.89
CA LEU A 176 10.73 0.71 -11.44
C LEU A 176 9.90 -0.43 -10.86
N LEU A 177 10.14 -1.69 -11.27
CA LEU A 177 9.46 -2.88 -10.72
C LEU A 177 9.70 -3.04 -9.21
N ASN A 178 10.78 -2.49 -8.66
CA ASN A 178 11.03 -2.51 -7.22
C ASN A 178 10.11 -1.58 -6.41
N ARG A 179 9.32 -0.74 -7.09
CA ARG A 179 8.39 0.24 -6.50
C ARG A 179 6.94 -0.02 -6.87
N ILE A 180 6.67 -1.16 -7.50
CA ILE A 180 5.32 -1.63 -7.83
C ILE A 180 5.00 -2.82 -6.91
N ILE A 181 3.83 -2.77 -6.29
CA ILE A 181 3.34 -3.77 -5.34
C ILE A 181 2.02 -4.32 -5.88
N PRO A 182 2.03 -5.48 -6.56
CA PRO A 182 0.82 -6.08 -7.08
C PRO A 182 -0.17 -6.49 -5.99
N GLN A 183 -1.46 -6.28 -6.25
CA GLN A 183 -2.52 -6.96 -5.52
C GLN A 183 -2.94 -8.25 -6.23
N ILE A 184 -3.17 -9.30 -5.44
CA ILE A 184 -3.75 -10.56 -5.89
C ILE A 184 -5.07 -10.82 -5.16
N TYR A 185 -6.00 -11.56 -5.77
CA TYR A 185 -7.36 -11.78 -5.24
C TYR A 185 -7.64 -13.24 -4.89
N ASN A 186 -6.72 -14.14 -5.20
CA ASN A 186 -6.75 -15.53 -4.77
C ASN A 186 -5.33 -16.09 -4.71
N ARG A 187 -5.16 -17.18 -3.95
CA ARG A 187 -3.84 -17.79 -3.70
C ARG A 187 -3.10 -18.26 -4.97
N PRO A 188 -3.75 -18.93 -5.95
CA PRO A 188 -3.08 -19.32 -7.20
C PRO A 188 -2.44 -18.17 -7.99
N MET A 189 -2.99 -16.96 -7.91
CA MET A 189 -2.43 -15.81 -8.62
C MET A 189 -1.00 -15.48 -8.23
N LEU A 190 -0.54 -15.81 -7.01
CA LEU A 190 0.85 -15.54 -6.63
C LEU A 190 1.83 -16.35 -7.49
N GLU A 191 1.56 -17.64 -7.69
CA GLU A 191 2.42 -18.48 -8.52
C GLU A 191 2.39 -18.02 -9.98
N GLN A 192 1.20 -17.68 -10.49
CA GLN A 192 1.03 -17.16 -11.86
C GLN A 192 1.77 -15.83 -12.05
N LEU A 193 1.66 -14.93 -11.09
CA LEU A 193 2.38 -13.65 -11.10
C LEU A 193 3.90 -13.88 -11.08
N ASN A 194 4.39 -14.80 -10.25
CA ASN A 194 5.82 -15.13 -10.18
C ASN A 194 6.37 -15.74 -11.48
N GLN A 195 5.53 -16.35 -12.33
CA GLN A 195 5.92 -16.81 -13.66
C GLN A 195 6.14 -15.64 -14.64
N ILE A 196 5.44 -14.52 -14.44
CA ILE A 196 5.62 -13.28 -15.20
C ILE A 196 6.81 -12.50 -14.64
N TYR A 197 6.75 -12.16 -13.35
CA TYR A 197 7.80 -11.45 -12.62
C TYR A 197 7.63 -11.65 -11.11
N ALA A 198 8.71 -12.02 -10.43
CA ALA A 198 8.73 -12.13 -8.97
C ALA A 198 8.93 -10.74 -8.34
N PHE A 199 7.82 -10.06 -8.02
CA PHE A 199 7.85 -8.77 -7.36
C PHE A 199 8.41 -8.89 -5.92
N PRO A 200 9.15 -7.89 -5.42
CA PRO A 200 9.68 -7.92 -4.05
C PRO A 200 8.59 -8.02 -2.99
N GLU A 201 7.42 -7.44 -3.27
CA GLU A 201 6.31 -7.32 -2.34
C GLU A 201 5.01 -7.56 -3.11
N VAL A 202 4.11 -8.33 -2.51
CA VAL A 202 2.77 -8.61 -3.05
C VAL A 202 1.76 -8.47 -1.91
N ILE A 203 0.58 -7.91 -2.21
CA ILE A 203 -0.53 -7.77 -1.27
C ILE A 203 -1.66 -8.72 -1.67
N TYR A 204 -2.07 -9.61 -0.78
CA TYR A 204 -3.29 -10.41 -0.95
C TYR A 204 -4.52 -9.63 -0.45
N THR A 205 -5.45 -9.38 -1.36
CA THR A 205 -6.70 -8.63 -1.15
C THR A 205 -7.83 -9.54 -0.69
N LEU A 206 -8.44 -9.22 0.45
CA LEU A 206 -9.43 -10.07 1.11
C LEU A 206 -10.89 -9.62 0.97
N TYR A 207 -11.19 -8.51 0.28
CA TYR A 207 -12.57 -7.99 0.15
C TYR A 207 -13.51 -8.99 -0.56
N GLU A 208 -13.02 -9.68 -1.58
CA GLU A 208 -13.79 -10.70 -2.32
C GLU A 208 -13.28 -12.13 -2.10
N SER A 209 -12.27 -12.31 -1.25
CA SER A 209 -11.68 -13.62 -1.03
C SER A 209 -12.62 -14.52 -0.24
N PRO A 210 -12.91 -15.75 -0.72
CA PRO A 210 -13.70 -16.74 0.02
C PRO A 210 -12.88 -17.45 1.10
N ASP A 211 -11.56 -17.22 1.17
CA ASP A 211 -10.67 -17.93 2.09
C ASP A 211 -10.99 -17.59 3.55
N SER A 212 -11.01 -18.60 4.42
CA SER A 212 -11.13 -18.41 5.87
C SER A 212 -9.89 -17.74 6.45
N ASP A 213 -10.01 -17.19 7.66
CA ASP A 213 -8.87 -16.55 8.34
C ASP A 213 -7.68 -17.51 8.50
N GLU A 214 -7.92 -18.79 8.82
CA GLU A 214 -6.88 -19.82 8.89
C GLU A 214 -6.18 -20.04 7.56
N GLN A 215 -6.93 -20.15 6.46
CA GLN A 215 -6.35 -20.33 5.13
C GLN A 215 -5.49 -19.14 4.70
N VAL A 216 -5.90 -17.92 5.07
CA VAL A 216 -5.12 -16.71 4.82
C VAL A 216 -3.84 -16.71 5.66
N ILE A 217 -3.91 -17.06 6.94
CA ILE A 217 -2.73 -17.13 7.82
C ILE A 217 -1.73 -18.15 7.29
N ASP A 218 -2.18 -19.36 6.97
CA ASP A 218 -1.32 -20.42 6.40
C ASP A 218 -0.64 -19.95 5.10
N PHE A 219 -1.37 -19.22 4.27
CA PHE A 219 -0.83 -18.68 3.03
C PHE A 219 0.24 -17.61 3.27
N VAL A 220 0.02 -16.71 4.24
CA VAL A 220 1.03 -15.72 4.66
C VAL A 220 2.28 -16.42 5.17
N GLU A 221 2.16 -17.42 6.05
CA GLU A 221 3.32 -18.15 6.60
C GLU A 221 4.16 -18.83 5.50
N GLN A 222 3.49 -19.33 4.46
CA GLN A 222 4.14 -20.03 3.35
C GLN A 222 4.81 -19.10 2.35
N THR A 223 4.29 -17.89 2.17
CA THR A 223 4.62 -17.04 1.01
C THR A 223 5.19 -15.68 1.35
N GLY A 224 4.95 -15.20 2.57
CA GLY A 224 5.36 -13.86 3.02
C GLY A 224 4.54 -12.71 2.41
N VAL A 225 3.42 -12.98 1.73
CA VAL A 225 2.57 -11.90 1.20
C VAL A 225 2.02 -11.01 2.32
N ASN A 226 1.84 -9.74 2.01
CA ASN A 226 1.13 -8.79 2.86
C ASN A 226 -0.38 -8.92 2.64
N ILE A 227 -1.19 -8.35 3.53
CA ILE A 227 -2.66 -8.47 3.47
C ILE A 227 -3.31 -7.10 3.38
N THR A 228 -4.34 -6.96 2.56
CA THR A 228 -5.32 -5.86 2.67
C THR A 228 -6.73 -6.40 2.84
N MET A 229 -7.53 -5.79 3.72
CA MET A 229 -8.88 -6.28 4.04
C MET A 229 -9.86 -5.14 4.36
N PRO A 230 -11.17 -5.35 4.18
CA PRO A 230 -12.17 -4.39 4.62
C PRO A 230 -12.23 -4.32 6.15
N VAL A 231 -12.67 -3.17 6.68
CA VAL A 231 -12.84 -2.94 8.13
C VAL A 231 -13.68 -4.04 8.80
N SER A 232 -14.67 -4.59 8.11
CA SER A 232 -15.54 -5.65 8.61
C SER A 232 -14.81 -6.95 8.98
N ARG A 233 -13.67 -7.23 8.33
CA ARG A 233 -12.81 -8.41 8.61
C ARG A 233 -11.69 -8.09 9.61
N ALA A 234 -11.37 -6.81 9.80
CA ALA A 234 -10.27 -6.33 10.62
C ALA A 234 -10.56 -6.40 12.13
N ASN A 235 -10.41 -7.60 12.71
CA ASN A 235 -10.52 -7.83 14.15
C ASN A 235 -9.15 -8.12 14.81
N LYS A 236 -9.05 -7.88 16.12
CA LYS A 236 -7.80 -8.00 16.88
C LYS A 236 -7.13 -9.37 16.75
N ASN A 237 -7.92 -10.44 16.83
CA ASN A 237 -7.38 -11.81 16.79
C ASN A 237 -6.80 -12.12 15.42
N PHE A 238 -7.53 -11.79 14.34
CA PHE A 238 -7.06 -12.05 12.99
C PHE A 238 -5.82 -11.21 12.66
N ILE A 239 -5.84 -9.90 12.96
CA ILE A 239 -4.68 -9.02 12.77
C ILE A 239 -3.47 -9.56 13.52
N SER A 240 -3.61 -9.91 14.80
CA SER A 240 -2.49 -10.46 15.60
C SER A 240 -1.88 -11.70 14.95
N LYS A 241 -2.71 -12.66 14.51
CA LYS A 241 -2.21 -13.89 13.87
C LYS A 241 -1.51 -13.61 12.54
N LEU A 242 -2.02 -12.68 11.73
CA LEU A 242 -1.34 -12.25 10.50
C LEU A 242 0.01 -11.59 10.79
N LYS A 243 0.07 -10.78 11.86
CA LYS A 243 1.32 -10.17 12.32
C LYS A 243 2.33 -11.21 12.77
N ASP A 244 1.90 -12.22 13.51
CA ASP A 244 2.73 -13.33 13.98
C ASP A 244 3.24 -14.19 12.81
N ALA A 245 2.41 -14.36 11.77
CA ALA A 245 2.77 -15.00 10.50
C ALA A 245 3.73 -14.17 9.62
N GLY A 246 3.99 -12.90 9.98
CA GLY A 246 4.96 -12.04 9.31
C GLY A 246 4.38 -11.02 8.31
N ALA A 247 3.07 -11.02 8.06
CA ALA A 247 2.46 -10.06 7.14
C ALA A 247 2.47 -8.63 7.68
N ARG A 248 2.62 -7.65 6.78
CA ARG A 248 2.04 -6.31 7.00
C ARG A 248 0.55 -6.36 6.71
N VAL A 249 -0.23 -5.67 7.55
CA VAL A 249 -1.69 -5.65 7.45
C VAL A 249 -2.17 -4.25 7.10
N TYR A 250 -2.85 -4.14 5.96
CA TYR A 250 -3.52 -2.94 5.50
C TYR A 250 -5.04 -3.07 5.65
N VAL A 251 -5.73 -1.96 5.92
CA VAL A 251 -7.19 -1.94 6.03
C VAL A 251 -7.75 -0.85 5.13
N HIS A 252 -8.86 -1.15 4.44
CA HIS A 252 -9.51 -0.23 3.52
C HIS A 252 -11.02 -0.10 3.79
N THR A 253 -11.67 1.02 3.45
CA THR A 253 -11.11 2.38 3.21
C THR A 253 -11.47 3.27 4.40
N LEU A 254 -10.54 4.12 4.86
CA LEU A 254 -10.66 4.90 6.08
C LEU A 254 -10.41 6.38 5.81
N ASN A 255 -11.40 7.22 6.10
CA ASN A 255 -11.32 8.67 5.88
C ASN A 255 -11.40 9.48 7.18
N GLU A 256 -11.36 8.81 8.34
CA GLU A 256 -11.37 9.43 9.66
C GLU A 256 -10.13 9.05 10.48
N PRO A 257 -9.31 10.01 10.96
CA PRO A 257 -8.08 9.70 11.69
C PRO A 257 -8.32 8.89 12.96
N ASP A 258 -9.46 9.08 13.63
CA ASP A 258 -9.79 8.32 14.84
C ASP A 258 -10.05 6.84 14.56
N ASP A 259 -10.61 6.49 13.39
CA ASP A 259 -10.81 5.10 13.00
C ASP A 259 -9.49 4.43 12.59
N ILE A 260 -8.61 5.18 11.89
CA ILE A 260 -7.22 4.76 11.67
C ILE A 260 -6.53 4.47 13.00
N GLY A 261 -6.63 5.39 13.97
CA GLY A 261 -6.05 5.21 15.30
C GLY A 261 -6.58 3.97 16.03
N LYS A 262 -7.87 3.64 15.89
CA LYS A 262 -8.45 2.40 16.46
C LYS A 262 -7.83 1.16 15.84
N LEU A 263 -7.78 1.06 14.52
CA LEU A 263 -7.23 -0.11 13.82
C LEU A 263 -5.72 -0.25 14.00
N TYR A 264 -4.99 0.87 14.06
CA TYR A 264 -3.57 0.89 14.39
C TYR A 264 -3.31 0.26 15.76
N ARG A 265 -4.14 0.58 16.78
CA ARG A 265 -4.05 -0.05 18.11
C ARG A 265 -4.39 -1.55 18.10
N LEU A 266 -5.12 -2.04 17.10
CA LEU A 266 -5.33 -3.47 16.91
C LEU A 266 -4.15 -4.17 16.23
N GLY A 267 -3.20 -3.41 15.67
CA GLY A 267 -1.97 -3.92 15.06
C GLY A 267 -1.88 -3.76 13.54
N ALA A 268 -2.84 -3.10 12.90
CA ALA A 268 -2.75 -2.78 11.48
C ALA A 268 -1.55 -1.85 11.20
N ASP A 269 -0.84 -2.09 10.10
CA ASP A 269 0.36 -1.33 9.72
C ASP A 269 0.08 -0.21 8.72
N GLY A 270 -0.98 -0.28 7.93
CA GLY A 270 -1.32 0.75 6.95
C GLY A 270 -2.81 0.80 6.62
N PHE A 271 -3.21 1.86 5.92
CA PHE A 271 -4.61 2.24 5.73
C PHE A 271 -4.80 2.83 4.35
N TYR A 272 -5.76 2.30 3.60
CA TYR A 272 -6.19 2.93 2.36
C TYR A 272 -7.12 4.08 2.74
N SER A 273 -6.88 5.24 2.16
CA SER A 273 -7.68 6.44 2.41
C SER A 273 -7.94 7.18 1.12
N ASP A 274 -9.16 7.71 1.00
CA ASP A 274 -9.49 8.67 -0.04
C ASP A 274 -8.98 10.07 0.34
N PHE A 275 -9.00 10.45 1.62
CA PHE A 275 -8.85 11.87 1.99
C PHE A 275 -7.83 12.16 3.09
N ILE A 276 -7.21 11.14 3.67
CA ILE A 276 -6.16 11.32 4.69
C ILE A 276 -4.81 11.07 4.03
N SER A 277 -3.97 12.09 4.01
CA SER A 277 -2.55 12.00 3.64
C SER A 277 -1.65 11.61 4.83
N GLU A 278 -0.40 11.26 4.55
CA GLU A 278 0.59 10.91 5.59
C GLU A 278 0.83 12.10 6.56
N ASP A 279 0.95 13.32 6.05
CA ASP A 279 1.09 14.53 6.86
C ASP A 279 -0.10 14.78 7.78
N GLU A 280 -1.32 14.61 7.26
CA GLU A 280 -2.56 14.81 8.02
C GLU A 280 -2.68 13.76 9.13
N LEU A 281 -2.34 12.51 8.82
CA LEU A 281 -2.29 11.45 9.82
C LEU A 281 -1.27 11.78 10.92
N GLU A 282 -0.07 12.26 10.57
CA GLU A 282 0.94 12.67 11.56
C GLU A 282 0.42 13.83 12.43
N LYS A 283 -0.12 14.88 11.81
CA LYS A 283 -0.64 16.08 12.50
C LYS A 283 -1.83 15.76 13.41
N SER A 284 -2.68 14.80 13.02
CA SER A 284 -3.85 14.39 13.83
C SER A 284 -3.46 13.78 15.18
N GLY A 285 -2.24 13.23 15.30
CA GLY A 285 -1.79 12.48 16.47
C GLY A 285 -2.53 11.16 16.69
N ALA A 286 -3.32 10.68 15.72
CA ALA A 286 -4.12 9.46 15.84
C ALA A 286 -3.29 8.23 16.24
N LEU A 287 -2.05 8.13 15.74
CA LEU A 287 -1.11 7.05 16.06
C LEU A 287 -0.45 7.19 17.45
N ARG A 288 -0.49 8.39 18.05
CA ARG A 288 0.15 8.70 19.35
C ARG A 288 -0.83 8.67 20.53
N ARG A 289 -2.14 8.65 20.28
CA ARG A 289 -3.18 8.55 21.33
C ARG A 289 -3.09 7.18 22.01
N ILE A 290 -2.26 7.08 23.05
CA ILE A 290 -2.28 5.99 24.04
C ILE A 290 -3.52 6.23 24.90
N SER A 291 -4.42 5.24 24.97
CA SER A 291 -5.55 5.27 25.88
C SER A 291 -5.05 5.32 27.32
N TRP A 292 -5.10 6.50 27.93
CA TRP A 292 -5.22 6.60 29.38
C TRP A 292 -6.70 6.44 29.74
N GLY A 293 -7.04 5.37 30.47
CA GLY A 293 -8.39 5.04 30.95
C GLY A 293 -8.95 3.78 30.26
N PHE A 294 -9.26 2.68 30.92
CA PHE A 294 -9.90 2.54 32.23
C PHE A 294 -9.16 1.57 33.15
N GLY A 295 -8.62 2.09 34.25
CA GLY A 295 -8.69 1.43 35.54
C GLY A 295 -9.93 1.98 36.25
N GLY A 296 -10.85 1.09 36.61
CA GLY A 296 -12.10 1.36 37.31
C GLY A 296 -12.83 0.04 37.50
#